data_AF-A0AB36Z942-F1
#
_entry.id   AF-A0AB36Z942-F1
#
_cell.length_a   1.000
_cell.length_b   1.000
_cell.length_c   1.000
_cell.angle_alpha   90.00
_cell.angle_beta   90.00
_cell.angle_gamma   90.00
#
_symmetry.space_group_name_H-M   'P 1'
#
loop_
_entity.id
_entity.type
_entity.pdbx_description
1 polymer ?
#
loop_
_entity_poly.entity_id
_entity_poly.type
_entity_poly.pdbx_seq_one_letter_code
_entity_poly.pdbx_strand_id
1 'polypeptide(L)'
;MTTATPETPSAATATPADPNTEPAFPTSPPTSPADIPVDVEPTQAPGVEGDTIAVATSTVTAFCRPSLNYDTWIAELYPFLSQQAAVAYETVDPANVPCTTLTGAATVRDGDGAYTMRILVPTDAGDYSVYVHRTVETGPWAVEQITPLASE
;
A
#
# COMPACT_ATOMS: atom_id res chain seq x y z
N MET A 1 55.11 -50.73 3.34
CA MET A 1 55.22 -50.55 4.80
C MET A 1 54.41 -49.33 5.16
N THR A 2 53.55 -49.46 6.16
CA THR A 2 52.40 -48.61 6.48
C THR A 2 52.77 -47.41 7.38
N THR A 3 52.04 -46.31 7.31
CA THR A 3 51.87 -45.26 8.35
C THR A 3 50.53 -44.57 8.03
N ALA A 4 49.39 -44.85 8.69
CA ALA A 4 48.99 -44.81 10.10
C ALA A 4 48.79 -43.37 10.65
N THR A 5 47.54 -42.91 10.64
CA THR A 5 47.02 -41.73 11.34
C THR A 5 45.89 -42.21 12.28
N PRO A 6 45.93 -41.95 13.59
CA PRO A 6 44.74 -42.01 14.47
C PRO A 6 44.03 -40.64 14.48
N GLU A 7 42.73 -40.52 14.18
CA GLU A 7 41.54 -40.63 15.08
C GLU A 7 41.61 -39.58 16.22
N THR A 8 40.65 -38.66 16.43
CA THR A 8 39.30 -38.90 16.97
C THR A 8 38.44 -37.61 16.96
N PRO A 9 37.18 -37.64 16.49
CA PRO A 9 36.09 -36.90 17.12
C PRO A 9 35.26 -37.83 18.02
N SER A 10 35.11 -37.45 19.29
CA SER A 10 34.35 -38.19 20.30
C SER A 10 32.85 -38.01 20.08
N ALA A 11 32.15 -39.14 20.10
CA ALA A 11 30.69 -39.35 20.09
C ALA A 11 29.97 -38.61 21.24
N ALA A 12 28.66 -38.34 21.19
CA ALA A 12 27.60 -39.32 21.49
C ALA A 12 26.20 -38.69 21.23
N THR A 13 25.37 -39.21 20.31
CA THR A 13 24.31 -40.25 20.45
C THR A 13 22.90 -39.70 20.75
N ALA A 14 21.96 -39.92 19.82
CA ALA A 14 20.63 -40.46 20.13
C ALA A 14 20.03 -41.13 18.88
N THR A 15 19.63 -42.37 19.06
CA THR A 15 19.20 -43.43 18.13
C THR A 15 17.65 -43.44 18.00
N PRO A 16 17.05 -44.17 17.03
CA PRO A 16 15.80 -43.83 16.34
C PRO A 16 14.57 -44.64 16.82
N ALA A 17 13.39 -44.36 16.25
CA ALA A 17 12.26 -45.29 16.20
C ALA A 17 11.36 -45.03 14.96
N ASP A 18 11.47 -45.92 13.98
CA ASP A 18 10.49 -46.26 12.92
C ASP A 18 9.30 -47.07 13.52
N PRO A 19 8.31 -47.60 12.75
CA PRO A 19 7.56 -47.12 11.58
C PRO A 19 6.02 -47.34 11.75
N ASN A 20 5.27 -47.17 10.64
CA ASN A 20 4.09 -47.97 10.24
C ASN A 20 2.69 -47.36 10.46
N THR A 21 2.02 -47.00 9.34
CA THR A 21 0.83 -47.70 8.80
C THR A 21 0.15 -46.83 7.72
N GLU A 22 0.33 -47.19 6.45
CA GLU A 22 -0.69 -47.05 5.38
C GLU A 22 -1.65 -48.25 5.47
N PRO A 23 -2.91 -48.28 4.94
CA PRO A 23 -3.27 -47.80 3.60
C PRO A 23 -4.73 -47.31 3.33
N ALA A 24 -4.96 -46.84 2.09
CA ALA A 24 -6.14 -47.09 1.21
C ALA A 24 -7.30 -46.05 1.01
N PHE A 25 -7.22 -45.33 -0.14
CA PHE A 25 -8.20 -45.11 -1.26
C PHE A 25 -9.67 -44.63 -1.00
N PRO A 26 -10.48 -44.28 -2.04
CA PRO A 26 -10.36 -43.18 -3.01
C PRO A 26 -11.72 -42.42 -3.23
N THR A 27 -11.77 -41.12 -3.56
CA THR A 27 -12.83 -40.59 -4.47
C THR A 27 -12.55 -39.15 -4.93
N SER A 28 -12.58 -38.94 -6.25
CA SER A 28 -12.63 -37.62 -6.90
C SER A 28 -14.11 -37.22 -7.19
N PRO A 29 -14.39 -36.11 -7.93
CA PRO A 29 -15.17 -34.90 -7.56
C PRO A 29 -16.58 -34.92 -8.23
N PRO A 30 -17.34 -33.83 -8.53
CA PRO A 30 -17.27 -32.39 -8.20
C PRO A 30 -18.59 -31.80 -7.64
N THR A 31 -18.58 -30.60 -7.07
CA THR A 31 -19.80 -29.74 -7.04
C THR A 31 -19.40 -28.28 -7.24
N SER A 32 -19.95 -27.68 -8.29
CA SER A 32 -19.80 -26.30 -8.73
C SER A 32 -20.88 -25.41 -8.06
N PRO A 33 -21.05 -24.14 -8.46
CA PRO A 33 -20.40 -22.90 -8.03
C PRO A 33 -21.33 -22.03 -7.14
N ALA A 34 -20.85 -20.85 -6.72
CA ALA A 34 -21.48 -19.84 -5.83
C ALA A 34 -21.29 -20.18 -4.34
N ASP A 35 -20.61 -19.36 -3.55
CA ASP A 35 -20.85 -17.94 -3.34
C ASP A 35 -19.51 -17.25 -3.01
N ILE A 36 -19.29 -16.05 -3.55
CA ILE A 36 -18.15 -15.21 -3.19
C ILE A 36 -18.60 -14.38 -1.98
N PRO A 37 -18.19 -14.68 -0.73
CA PRO A 37 -17.95 -13.61 0.20
C PRO A 37 -16.64 -12.97 -0.27
N VAL A 38 -16.77 -11.76 -0.79
CA VAL A 38 -15.64 -10.88 -1.07
C VAL A 38 -14.91 -10.77 0.26
N ASP A 39 -13.73 -11.39 0.35
CA ASP A 39 -12.81 -11.24 1.48
C ASP A 39 -12.30 -9.80 1.44
N VAL A 40 -13.11 -8.87 1.94
CA VAL A 40 -12.77 -7.46 2.08
C VAL A 40 -12.12 -7.28 3.43
N GLU A 41 -10.91 -7.78 3.68
CA GLU A 41 -10.00 -7.21 4.71
C GLU A 41 -8.53 -7.53 4.36
N PRO A 42 -7.63 -6.55 4.43
CA PRO A 42 -7.02 -6.38 5.73
C PRO A 42 -7.26 -4.97 6.25
N THR A 43 -7.91 -4.91 7.41
CA THR A 43 -7.73 -3.80 8.35
C THR A 43 -6.22 -3.64 8.59
N GLN A 44 -5.58 -2.75 7.85
CA GLN A 44 -4.16 -2.46 8.02
C GLN A 44 -3.97 -1.87 9.42
N ALA A 45 -3.11 -2.48 10.23
CA ALA A 45 -2.70 -1.90 11.50
C ALA A 45 -2.16 -0.48 11.27
N PRO A 46 -2.38 0.48 12.20
CA PRO A 46 -1.88 1.83 12.04
C PRO A 46 -0.34 1.80 12.03
N GLY A 47 0.21 1.93 10.84
CA GLY A 47 1.62 2.09 10.54
C GLY A 47 1.77 3.19 9.51
N VAL A 48 3.00 3.64 9.27
CA VAL A 48 3.24 4.80 8.39
C VAL A 48 2.59 4.62 7.01
N GLU A 49 2.70 3.43 6.41
CA GLU A 49 2.12 3.12 5.11
C GLU A 49 0.59 3.24 5.11
N GLY A 50 -0.09 2.76 6.14
CA GLY A 50 -1.55 2.89 6.27
C GLY A 50 -1.98 4.35 6.42
N ASP A 51 -1.25 5.12 7.21
CA ASP A 51 -1.52 6.54 7.46
C ASP A 51 -1.34 7.38 6.18
N THR A 52 -0.26 7.15 5.44
CA THR A 52 0.02 7.84 4.17
C THR A 52 -0.94 7.43 3.06
N ILE A 53 -1.31 6.15 2.98
CA ILE A 53 -2.36 5.67 2.07
C ILE A 53 -3.69 6.36 2.38
N ALA A 54 -4.08 6.46 3.66
CA ALA A 54 -5.33 7.10 4.06
C ALA A 54 -5.36 8.59 3.71
N VAL A 55 -4.27 9.32 4.00
CA VAL A 55 -4.13 10.74 3.64
C VAL A 55 -4.15 10.92 2.12
N ALA A 56 -3.38 10.13 1.37
CA ALA A 56 -3.33 10.24 -0.08
C ALA A 56 -4.69 9.93 -0.73
N THR A 57 -5.37 8.88 -0.27
CA THR A 57 -6.71 8.50 -0.76
C THR A 57 -7.73 9.60 -0.48
N SER A 58 -7.73 10.15 0.73
CA SER A 58 -8.64 11.24 1.12
C SER A 58 -8.38 12.50 0.30
N THR A 59 -7.10 12.83 0.08
CA THR A 59 -6.70 14.00 -0.71
C THR A 59 -7.12 13.85 -2.16
N VAL A 60 -6.87 12.70 -2.80
CA VAL A 60 -7.27 12.48 -4.20
C VAL A 60 -8.79 12.42 -4.33
N THR A 61 -9.50 11.90 -3.33
CA THR A 61 -10.97 11.94 -3.31
C THR A 61 -11.49 13.38 -3.27
N ALA A 62 -10.86 14.28 -2.51
CA ALA A 62 -11.20 15.70 -2.50
C ALA A 62 -10.80 16.40 -3.82
N PHE A 63 -9.63 16.04 -4.37
CA PHE A 63 -9.09 16.59 -5.60
C PHE A 63 -9.94 16.24 -6.83
N CYS A 64 -10.36 14.99 -6.98
CA CYS A 64 -11.12 14.46 -8.13
C CYS A 64 -12.61 14.85 -8.07
N ARG A 65 -12.90 16.13 -7.88
CA ARG A 65 -14.26 16.68 -7.78
C ARG A 65 -14.45 17.86 -8.74
N PRO A 66 -14.28 17.67 -10.06
CA PRO A 66 -14.34 18.77 -11.04
C PRO A 66 -15.72 19.43 -11.14
N SER A 67 -16.77 18.77 -10.66
CA SER A 67 -18.14 19.31 -10.63
C SER A 67 -18.39 20.30 -9.47
N LEU A 68 -17.47 20.45 -8.52
CA LEU A 68 -17.60 21.38 -7.41
C LEU A 68 -17.15 22.80 -7.82
N ASN A 69 -17.76 23.81 -7.20
CA ASN A 69 -17.27 25.18 -7.27
C ASN A 69 -15.89 25.29 -6.59
N TYR A 70 -15.04 26.18 -7.11
CA TYR A 70 -13.69 26.42 -6.61
C TYR A 70 -13.63 26.60 -5.09
N ASP A 71 -14.45 27.49 -4.50
CA ASP A 71 -14.42 27.78 -3.06
C ASP A 71 -14.65 26.54 -2.20
N THR A 72 -15.60 25.68 -2.59
CA THR A 72 -15.87 24.42 -1.89
C THR A 72 -14.75 23.42 -2.11
N TRP A 73 -14.29 23.29 -3.36
CA TRP A 73 -13.25 22.34 -3.73
C TRP A 73 -11.94 22.61 -2.99
N ILE A 74 -11.47 23.86 -2.99
CA ILE A 74 -10.20 24.22 -2.35
C ILE A 74 -10.30 24.15 -0.82
N ALA A 75 -11.46 24.51 -0.23
CA ALA A 75 -11.69 24.40 1.21
C ALA A 75 -11.61 22.96 1.71
N GLU A 76 -12.15 22.00 0.95
CA GLU A 76 -12.07 20.57 1.26
C GLU A 76 -10.67 20.00 1.03
N LEU A 77 -9.87 20.60 0.14
CA LEU A 77 -8.51 20.15 -0.16
C LEU A 77 -7.48 20.67 0.86
N TYR A 78 -7.60 21.93 1.31
CA TYR A 78 -6.68 22.56 2.26
C TYR A 78 -6.28 21.75 3.51
N PRO A 79 -7.17 21.02 4.21
CA PRO A 79 -6.78 20.28 5.41
C PRO A 79 -5.71 19.20 5.17
N PHE A 80 -5.55 18.75 3.92
CA PHE A 80 -4.57 17.74 3.57
C PHE A 80 -3.26 18.32 3.02
N LEU A 81 -3.25 19.58 2.60
CA LEU A 81 -2.14 20.17 1.87
C LEU A 81 -1.06 20.74 2.81
N SER A 82 0.19 20.66 2.36
CA SER A 82 1.26 21.49 2.93
C SER A 82 1.03 22.97 2.58
N GLN A 83 1.65 23.89 3.30
CA GLN A 83 1.51 25.32 3.01
C GLN A 83 2.01 25.68 1.60
N GLN A 84 3.03 24.98 1.11
CA GLN A 84 3.51 25.18 -0.26
C GLN A 84 2.49 24.66 -1.28
N ALA A 85 1.95 23.45 -1.05
CA ALA A 85 0.92 22.88 -1.92
C ALA A 85 -0.35 23.74 -1.94
N ALA A 86 -0.78 24.25 -0.79
CA ALA A 86 -1.91 25.17 -0.65
C ALA A 86 -1.80 26.38 -1.59
N VAL A 87 -0.61 26.97 -1.71
CA VAL A 87 -0.32 28.08 -2.63
C VAL A 87 -0.31 27.63 -4.09
N ALA A 88 0.16 26.41 -4.38
CA ALA A 88 0.12 25.88 -5.75
C ALA A 88 -1.32 25.62 -6.22
N TYR A 89 -2.15 25.00 -5.37
CA TYR A 89 -3.52 24.62 -5.72
C TYR A 89 -4.52 25.78 -5.65
N GLU A 90 -4.18 26.92 -5.04
CA GLU A 90 -5.06 28.11 -5.03
C GLU A 90 -5.35 28.64 -6.45
N THR A 91 -4.47 28.38 -7.41
CA THR A 91 -4.62 28.84 -8.80
C THR A 91 -5.25 27.79 -9.72
N VAL A 92 -5.56 26.61 -9.18
CA VAL A 92 -6.11 25.50 -9.96
C VAL A 92 -7.62 25.65 -10.05
N ASP A 93 -8.12 25.63 -11.28
CA ASP A 93 -9.55 25.52 -11.54
C ASP A 93 -9.98 24.05 -11.46
N PRO A 94 -10.98 23.69 -10.63
CA PRO A 94 -11.39 22.29 -10.45
C PRO A 94 -11.92 21.67 -11.74
N ALA A 95 -12.48 22.43 -12.69
CA ALA A 95 -12.98 21.87 -13.94
C ALA A 95 -11.84 21.37 -14.87
N ASN A 96 -10.60 21.75 -14.60
CA ASN A 96 -9.42 21.22 -15.30
C ASN A 96 -8.92 19.90 -14.71
N VAL A 97 -9.46 19.44 -13.58
CA VAL A 97 -9.10 18.15 -12.99
C VAL A 97 -9.77 17.03 -13.80
N PRO A 98 -9.00 16.14 -14.45
CA PRO A 98 -9.58 15.14 -15.35
C PRO A 98 -10.19 13.94 -14.60
N CYS A 99 -9.80 13.69 -13.35
CA CYS A 99 -10.34 12.60 -12.54
C CYS A 99 -11.64 12.99 -11.85
N THR A 100 -12.54 12.01 -11.68
CA THR A 100 -13.84 12.16 -11.04
C THR A 100 -14.05 11.17 -9.89
N THR A 101 -13.40 10.01 -9.93
CA THR A 101 -13.51 8.97 -8.92
C THR A 101 -12.25 8.11 -8.82
N LEU A 102 -12.11 7.41 -7.68
CA LEU A 102 -11.10 6.37 -7.51
C LEU A 102 -11.58 5.06 -8.17
N THR A 103 -10.67 4.35 -8.81
CA THR A 103 -10.96 3.07 -9.50
C THR A 103 -10.38 1.85 -8.80
N GLY A 104 -9.57 2.03 -7.77
CA GLY A 104 -8.95 0.94 -7.02
C GLY A 104 -8.33 1.38 -5.70
N ALA A 105 -7.66 0.45 -5.02
CA ALA A 105 -6.94 0.72 -3.79
C ALA A 105 -5.62 1.44 -4.07
N ALA A 106 -5.30 2.45 -3.27
CA ALA A 106 -4.02 3.13 -3.31
C ALA A 106 -2.89 2.24 -2.77
N THR A 107 -1.69 2.41 -3.32
CA THR A 107 -0.50 1.60 -2.98
C THR A 107 0.71 2.49 -2.75
N VAL A 108 1.62 2.07 -1.87
CA VAL A 108 2.90 2.76 -1.69
C VAL A 108 3.75 2.50 -2.92
N ARG A 109 4.31 3.57 -3.49
CA ARG A 109 5.27 3.51 -4.59
C ARG A 109 6.69 3.45 -4.07
N ASP A 110 7.09 4.49 -3.35
CA ASP A 110 8.44 4.73 -2.85
C ASP A 110 8.39 5.69 -1.66
N GLY A 111 9.45 5.75 -0.85
CA GLY A 111 9.55 6.65 0.29
C GLY A 111 10.57 6.16 1.32
N ASP A 112 10.98 7.03 2.23
CA ASP A 112 11.84 6.63 3.35
C ASP A 112 11.00 6.14 4.55
N GLY A 113 9.72 6.51 4.59
CA GLY A 113 8.79 6.16 5.64
C GLY A 113 9.02 6.86 6.98
N ALA A 114 10.08 7.65 7.15
CA ALA A 114 10.23 8.51 8.31
C ALA A 114 9.77 9.95 8.05
N TYR A 115 9.93 10.48 6.84
CA TYR A 115 9.57 11.88 6.52
C TYR A 115 8.82 12.02 5.20
N THR A 116 9.01 11.09 4.27
CA THR A 116 8.51 11.18 2.91
C THR A 116 7.93 9.86 2.45
N MET A 117 6.79 9.93 1.76
CA MET A 117 6.22 8.81 1.01
C MET A 117 5.60 9.30 -0.29
N ARG A 118 5.53 8.41 -1.25
CA ARG A 118 4.85 8.60 -2.52
C ARG A 118 3.87 7.47 -2.72
N ILE A 119 2.61 7.83 -2.90
CA ILE A 119 1.49 6.89 -2.98
C ILE A 119 0.91 6.96 -4.39
N LEU A 120 0.68 5.81 -5.00
CA LEU A 120 -0.08 5.69 -6.24
C LEU A 120 -1.55 5.52 -5.90
N VAL A 121 -2.39 6.34 -6.51
CA VAL A 121 -3.83 6.32 -6.33
C VAL A 121 -4.49 6.12 -7.70
N PRO A 122 -5.10 4.95 -7.98
CA PRO A 122 -5.76 4.69 -9.24
C PRO A 122 -7.08 5.47 -9.35
N THR A 123 -7.26 6.21 -10.45
CA THR A 123 -8.47 6.99 -10.75
C THR A 123 -9.01 6.65 -12.14
N ASP A 124 -10.19 7.18 -12.50
CA ASP A 124 -10.78 7.01 -13.83
C ASP A 124 -9.99 7.74 -14.94
N ALA A 125 -9.15 8.72 -14.56
CA ALA A 125 -8.24 9.44 -15.47
C ALA A 125 -6.80 8.88 -15.48
N GLY A 126 -6.58 7.72 -14.84
CA GLY A 126 -5.26 7.10 -14.68
C GLY A 126 -4.74 7.19 -13.24
N ASP A 127 -3.53 6.69 -13.02
CA ASP A 127 -2.91 6.71 -11.69
C ASP A 127 -2.38 8.10 -11.35
N TYR A 128 -2.60 8.52 -10.11
CA TYR A 128 -2.03 9.74 -9.54
C TYR A 128 -0.91 9.40 -8.55
N SER A 129 0.20 10.11 -8.68
CA SER A 129 1.33 10.09 -7.77
C SER A 129 1.14 11.19 -6.73
N VAL A 130 0.90 10.80 -5.48
CA VAL A 130 0.71 11.71 -4.34
C VAL A 130 1.98 11.69 -3.48
N TYR A 131 2.66 12.82 -3.42
CA TYR A 131 3.83 13.00 -2.58
C TYR A 131 3.41 13.60 -1.23
N VAL A 132 3.68 12.85 -0.16
CA VAL A 132 3.37 13.25 1.22
C VAL A 132 4.64 13.43 2.02
N HIS A 133 4.63 14.43 2.88
CA HIS A 133 5.76 14.81 3.72
C HIS A 133 5.28 15.17 5.13
N ARG A 134 6.13 14.90 6.12
CA ARG A 134 5.98 15.40 7.49
C ARG A 134 7.31 15.94 8.00
N THR A 135 7.26 17.00 8.80
CA THR A 135 8.47 17.68 9.31
C THR A 135 9.07 17.00 10.54
N VAL A 136 8.29 16.17 11.23
CA VAL A 136 8.69 15.42 12.43
C VAL A 136 8.07 14.02 12.37
N GLU A 137 8.77 13.01 12.89
CA GLU A 137 8.37 11.60 12.75
C GLU A 137 7.02 11.26 13.40
N THR A 138 6.55 12.07 14.35
CA THR A 138 5.23 11.92 15.00
C THR A 138 4.22 12.96 14.53
N GLY A 139 4.59 13.77 13.53
CA GLY A 139 3.76 14.85 13.00
C GLY A 139 2.76 14.33 11.97
N PRO A 140 1.72 15.12 11.68
CA PRO A 140 0.77 14.77 10.64
C PRO A 140 1.45 14.76 9.27
N TRP A 141 1.00 13.87 8.40
CA TRP A 141 1.36 13.88 6.98
C TRP A 141 0.61 15.00 6.26
N ALA A 142 1.32 15.76 5.45
CA ALA A 142 0.77 16.75 4.55
C ALA A 142 1.14 16.40 3.11
N VAL A 143 0.21 16.62 2.19
CA VAL A 143 0.42 16.43 0.77
C VAL A 143 1.14 17.65 0.21
N GLU A 144 2.30 17.40 -0.40
CA GLU A 144 3.11 18.43 -1.05
C GLU A 144 2.76 18.52 -2.54
N GLN A 145 2.39 17.40 -3.16
CA GLN A 145 2.15 17.35 -4.60
C GLN A 145 1.20 16.21 -4.98
N ILE A 146 0.29 16.49 -5.90
CA ILE A 146 -0.64 15.54 -6.55
C ILE A 146 -0.40 15.68 -8.05
N THR A 147 0.20 14.67 -8.68
CA THR A 147 0.56 14.71 -10.11
C THR A 147 0.01 13.49 -10.83
N PRO A 148 -0.58 13.63 -12.03
CA PRO A 148 -0.90 12.48 -12.86
C PRO A 148 0.38 11.70 -13.17
N LEU A 149 0.38 10.38 -13.05
CA LEU A 149 1.57 9.56 -13.31
C LEU A 149 2.08 9.70 -14.75
N ALA A 150 1.19 9.99 -15.70
CA ALA A 150 1.53 10.26 -17.10
C ALA A 150 2.27 11.60 -17.31
N SER A 151 2.33 12.47 -16.30
CA SER A 151 3.00 13.77 -16.33
C SER A 151 4.31 13.80 -15.53
N GLU A 152 4.66 12.72 -14.82
CA GLU A 152 5.94 12.55 -14.13
C GLU A 152 7.07 12.08 -15.05
#